data_AF-A0A357L0U5-F1
#
_entry.id   AF-A0A357L0U5-F1
#
_cell.length_a   1.000
_cell.length_b   1.000
_cell.length_c   1.000
_cell.angle_alpha   90.00
_cell.angle_beta   90.00
_cell.angle_gamma   90.00
#
_symmetry.space_group_name_H-M   'P 1'
#
loop_
_entity.id
_entity.type
_entity.pdbx_description
1 polymer ?
#
loop_
_entity_poly.entity_id
_entity_poly.type
_entity_poly.pdbx_seq_one_letter_code
_entity_poly.pdbx_strand_id
1 'polypeptide(L)'
;RICWVGLGQRHRLGLAFNEMVAKGEVKAPIVIGRDHLDSGSVASPNRETEAMKDGSDAVSDWPLLNALLNTASGATWVSLHHGGGVGMGYSQHAG
;
A
#
# COMPACT_ATOMS: atom_id res chain seq x y z
N ARG A 1 2.54 -6.72 -13.62
CA ARG A 1 3.90 -6.15 -13.74
C ARG A 1 4.29 -5.56 -12.40
N ILE A 2 5.51 -5.74 -11.93
CA ILE A 2 6.04 -5.06 -10.73
C ILE A 2 7.02 -3.98 -11.18
N CYS A 3 6.91 -2.79 -10.60
CA CYS A 3 7.82 -1.67 -10.79
C CYS A 3 7.80 -0.82 -9.52
N TRP A 4 8.95 -0.65 -8.87
CA TRP A 4 9.06 0.16 -7.66
C TRP A 4 9.12 1.63 -8.04
N VAL A 5 8.14 2.41 -7.59
CA VAL A 5 8.03 3.85 -7.83
C VAL A 5 7.55 4.57 -6.57
N GLY A 6 8.01 5.80 -6.39
CA GLY A 6 7.77 6.59 -5.18
C GLY A 6 6.55 7.52 -5.25
N LEU A 7 6.46 8.39 -4.24
CA LEU A 7 5.49 9.48 -4.18
C LEU A 7 5.55 10.35 -5.45
N GLY A 8 4.38 10.79 -5.94
CA GLY A 8 4.23 11.56 -7.18
C GLY A 8 4.32 10.71 -8.45
N GLN A 9 5.29 9.79 -8.55
CA GLN A 9 5.43 8.90 -9.70
C GLN A 9 4.25 7.93 -9.84
N ARG A 10 3.78 7.36 -8.72
CA ARG A 10 2.60 6.47 -8.69
C ARG A 10 1.35 7.12 -9.31
N HIS A 11 1.08 8.36 -8.91
CA HIS A 11 -0.06 9.12 -9.43
C HIS A 11 0.08 9.39 -10.94
N ARG A 12 1.26 9.82 -11.39
CA ARG A 12 1.53 10.08 -12.81
C ARG A 12 1.34 8.83 -13.67
N LEU A 13 1.84 7.68 -13.22
CA LEU A 13 1.66 6.41 -13.91
C LEU A 13 0.20 5.97 -13.94
N GLY A 14 -0.51 6.10 -12.81
CA GLY A 14 -1.94 5.75 -12.74
C GLY A 14 -2.79 6.56 -13.72
N LEU A 15 -2.58 7.87 -13.79
CA LEU A 15 -3.27 8.71 -14.77
C LEU A 15 -2.90 8.36 -16.22
N ALA A 16 -1.61 8.11 -16.50
CA ALA A 16 -1.18 7.71 -17.84
C ALA A 16 -1.80 6.38 -18.28
N PHE A 17 -1.86 5.38 -17.40
CA PHE A 17 -2.52 4.11 -17.70
C PHE A 17 -4.02 4.29 -17.93
N ASN A 18 -4.69 5.15 -17.15
CA ASN A 18 -6.10 5.45 -17.36
C ASN A 18 -6.35 6.14 -18.70
N GLU A 19 -5.46 7.04 -19.13
CA GLU A 19 -5.52 7.67 -20.45
C GLU A 19 -5.34 6.64 -21.58
N MET A 20 -4.42 5.69 -21.43
CA MET A 20 -4.23 4.59 -22.40
C MET A 20 -5.49 3.72 -22.52
N VAL A 21 -6.17 3.44 -21.40
CA VAL A 21 -7.46 2.74 -21.39
C VAL A 21 -8.51 3.56 -22.13
N ALA A 22 -8.63 4.86 -21.84
CA ALA A 22 -9.59 5.75 -22.48
C ALA A 22 -9.38 5.89 -24.00
N LYS A 23 -8.12 5.86 -24.45
CA LYS A 23 -7.74 5.89 -25.87
C LYS A 23 -7.89 4.53 -26.57
N GLY A 24 -8.13 3.45 -25.83
CA GLY A 24 -8.15 2.09 -26.37
C GLY A 24 -6.78 1.55 -26.78
N GLU A 25 -5.68 2.16 -26.33
CA GLU A 25 -4.31 1.65 -26.54
C GLU A 25 -4.11 0.31 -25.82
N VAL A 26 -4.85 0.10 -24.72
CA VAL A 26 -5.01 -1.19 -24.06
C VAL A 26 -6.45 -1.68 -24.19
N LYS A 27 -6.62 -3.00 -24.29
CA LYS A 27 -7.91 -3.62 -24.66
C LYS A 27 -8.97 -3.58 -23.55
N ALA A 28 -8.59 -3.31 -22.31
CA ALA A 28 -9.45 -3.38 -21.14
C ALA A 28 -8.89 -2.54 -19.98
N PRO A 29 -9.70 -2.24 -18.94
CA PRO A 29 -9.24 -1.56 -17.73
C PRO A 29 -8.08 -2.26 -17.03
N ILE A 30 -7.27 -1.48 -16.30
CA ILE A 30 -6.09 -1.95 -15.57
C ILE A 30 -6.32 -1.76 -14.08
N VAL A 31 -6.12 -2.84 -13.31
CA VAL A 31 -6.04 -2.76 -11.84
C VAL A 31 -4.66 -2.26 -11.43
N ILE A 32 -4.63 -1.29 -10.51
CA ILE A 32 -3.43 -0.84 -9.83
C ILE A 32 -3.54 -1.23 -8.36
N GLY A 33 -2.51 -1.89 -7.86
CA GLY A 33 -2.42 -2.31 -6.46
C GLY A 33 -0.96 -2.46 -6.04
N ARG A 34 -0.76 -3.02 -4.85
CA ARG A 34 0.55 -3.28 -4.25
C ARG A 34 0.45 -4.42 -3.25
N ASP A 35 1.60 -4.87 -2.76
CA ASP A 35 1.65 -5.64 -1.52
C ASP A 35 1.32 -4.73 -0.31
N HIS A 36 0.97 -5.33 0.81
CA HIS A 36 0.82 -4.65 2.10
C HIS A 36 2.18 -4.20 2.68
N LEU A 37 3.28 -4.76 2.18
CA LEU A 37 4.64 -4.25 2.40
C LEU A 37 4.86 -3.00 1.54
N ASP A 38 4.64 -1.83 2.14
CA ASP A 38 4.94 -0.54 1.53
C ASP A 38 5.23 0.50 2.63
N SER A 39 5.85 1.60 2.23
CA SER A 39 6.44 2.63 3.11
C SER A 39 5.56 3.14 4.27
N GLY A 40 4.24 3.09 4.13
CA GLY A 40 3.31 3.61 5.15
C GLY A 40 2.13 2.68 5.42
N SER A 41 2.21 1.40 5.08
CA SER A 41 1.07 0.48 5.16
C SER A 41 1.29 -0.73 6.07
N VAL A 42 2.35 -0.75 6.87
CA VAL A 42 2.67 -1.89 7.75
C VAL A 42 3.39 -1.44 9.02
N ALA A 43 3.00 -2.04 10.14
CA ALA A 43 3.77 -2.08 11.38
C ALA A 43 4.14 -3.55 11.65
N SER A 44 5.43 -3.83 11.76
CA SER A 44 6.01 -5.18 11.82
C SER A 44 7.43 -5.09 12.43
N PRO A 45 7.55 -5.12 13.77
CA PRO A 45 8.81 -4.85 14.49
C PRO A 45 9.96 -5.83 14.20
N ASN A 46 9.65 -7.00 13.63
CA ASN A 46 10.64 -8.02 13.28
C ASN A 46 10.96 -8.03 11.76
N ARG A 47 10.50 -7.02 11.02
CA ARG A 47 10.76 -6.82 9.57
C ARG A 47 10.69 -5.34 9.19
N GLU A 48 9.54 -4.84 8.75
CA GLU A 48 9.44 -3.57 8.01
C GLU A 48 9.66 -2.33 8.88
N THR A 49 9.31 -2.42 10.16
CA THR A 49 9.51 -1.34 11.13
C THR A 49 10.53 -1.72 12.18
N GLU A 50 11.40 -2.69 11.91
CA GLU A 50 12.49 -3.07 12.81
C GLU A 50 13.51 -1.93 12.95
N ALA A 51 13.84 -1.60 14.19
CA ALA A 51 14.85 -0.61 14.57
C ALA A 51 14.60 0.78 13.95
N MET A 52 13.36 1.25 14.01
CA MET A 52 13.06 2.63 13.68
C MET A 52 13.89 3.55 14.57
N LYS A 53 14.44 4.62 13.99
CA LYS A 53 15.44 5.49 14.66
C LYS A 53 14.92 6.11 15.96
N ASP A 54 13.61 6.25 16.09
CA ASP A 54 12.90 6.81 17.24
C ASP A 54 12.28 5.73 18.15
N GLY A 55 12.51 4.45 17.88
CA GLY A 55 11.96 3.32 18.63
C GLY A 55 10.46 3.10 18.41
N SER A 56 9.88 3.66 17.34
CA SER A 56 8.45 3.55 17.03
C SER A 56 8.03 2.22 16.38
N ASP A 57 8.88 1.20 16.44
CA ASP A 57 8.76 -0.08 15.71
C ASP A 57 7.36 -0.71 15.81
N ALA A 58 6.76 -0.70 17.00
CA ALA A 58 5.47 -1.36 17.27
C ALA A 58 4.24 -0.46 17.13
N VAL A 59 4.40 0.81 16.74
CA VAL A 59 3.26 1.74 16.58
C VAL A 59 2.43 1.34 15.36
N SER A 60 1.24 0.78 15.60
CA SER A 60 0.35 0.27 14.55
C SER A 60 -0.77 1.22 14.12
N ASP A 61 -0.77 2.47 14.59
CA ASP A 61 -1.71 3.49 14.14
C ASP A 61 -1.60 3.76 12.62
N TRP A 62 -0.37 3.73 12.10
CA TRP A 62 -0.06 4.07 10.71
C TRP A 62 -0.74 3.17 9.65
N PRO A 63 -0.66 1.83 9.71
CA PRO A 63 -1.40 0.98 8.78
C PRO A 63 -2.92 1.14 8.89
N LEU A 64 -3.47 1.43 10.07
CA LEU A 64 -4.90 1.72 10.24
C LEU A 64 -5.29 3.02 9.55
N LEU A 65 -4.51 4.09 9.76
CA LEU A 65 -4.69 5.37 9.07
C LEU A 65 -4.52 5.24 7.55
N ASN A 66 -3.59 4.39 7.08
CA ASN A 66 -3.41 4.10 5.67
C ASN A 66 -4.69 3.53 5.05
N ALA A 67 -5.30 2.53 5.70
CA ALA A 67 -6.56 1.98 5.23
C ALA A 67 -7.69 3.01 5.24
N LEU A 68 -7.88 3.71 6.36
CA LEU A 68 -8.94 4.73 6.49
C LEU A 68 -8.78 5.85 5.45
N LEU A 69 -7.55 6.30 5.20
CA LEU A 69 -7.27 7.33 4.22
C LEU A 69 -7.50 6.83 2.79
N ASN A 70 -7.12 5.59 2.46
CA ASN A 70 -7.40 5.02 1.14
C ASN A 70 -8.91 4.83 0.92
N THR A 71 -9.66 4.43 1.95
CA THR A 71 -11.13 4.37 1.90
C THR A 71 -11.72 5.76 1.64
N ALA A 72 -11.29 6.77 2.41
CA ALA A 72 -11.77 8.14 2.24
C ALA A 72 -11.35 8.76 0.89
N SER A 73 -10.22 8.34 0.33
CA SER A 73 -9.67 8.82 -0.94
C SER A 73 -10.25 8.11 -2.17
N GLY A 74 -11.15 7.14 -1.98
CA GLY A 74 -11.87 6.49 -3.07
C GLY A 74 -11.13 5.33 -3.75
N ALA A 75 -10.28 4.60 -3.03
CA ALA A 75 -9.77 3.33 -3.53
C ALA A 75 -10.93 2.35 -3.82
N THR A 76 -10.82 1.57 -4.90
CA THR A 76 -11.88 0.63 -5.32
C THR A 76 -12.16 -0.45 -4.28
N TRP A 77 -11.12 -0.89 -3.56
CA TRP A 77 -11.23 -1.72 -2.37
C TRP A 77 -10.07 -1.40 -1.43
N VAL A 78 -10.25 -1.71 -0.14
CA VAL A 78 -9.25 -1.54 0.92
C VAL A 78 -9.32 -2.76 1.83
N SER A 79 -8.17 -3.20 2.35
CA SER A 79 -8.10 -4.30 3.31
C SER A 79 -7.24 -3.93 4.53
N LEU A 80 -7.62 -4.47 5.69
CA LEU A 80 -6.85 -4.41 6.94
C LEU A 80 -6.62 -5.82 7.44
N HIS A 81 -5.37 -6.26 7.51
CA HIS A 81 -4.99 -7.62 7.86
C HIS A 81 -4.03 -7.65 9.05
N HIS A 82 -3.93 -8.83 9.66
CA HIS A 82 -3.06 -9.12 10.79
C HIS A 82 -2.17 -10.33 10.51
N GLY A 83 -0.90 -10.23 10.93
CA GLY A 83 0.05 -11.34 10.99
C GLY A 83 0.61 -11.82 9.64
N GLY A 84 0.41 -11.05 8.57
CA GLY A 84 1.02 -11.34 7.28
C GLY A 84 2.55 -11.31 7.36
N GLY A 85 3.20 -12.27 6.71
CA GLY A 85 4.65 -12.40 6.66
C GLY A 85 5.29 -12.99 7.92
N VAL A 86 4.96 -12.47 9.11
CA VAL A 86 5.63 -12.79 10.39
C VAL A 86 4.77 -13.61 11.36
N GLY A 87 3.53 -13.94 10.98
CA GLY A 87 2.63 -14.75 11.79
C GLY A 87 1.82 -13.94 12.82
N MET A 88 0.91 -14.63 13.48
CA MET A 88 -0.02 -14.04 14.46
C MET A 88 0.72 -13.29 15.56
N GLY A 89 0.23 -12.10 15.89
CA GLY A 89 0.78 -11.22 16.92
C GLY A 89 1.87 -10.25 16.47
N TYR A 90 2.45 -10.42 15.27
CA TYR A 90 3.69 -9.72 14.91
C TYR A 90 3.56 -8.64 13.83
N SER A 91 2.41 -8.50 13.17
CA SER A 91 2.22 -7.41 12.21
C SER A 91 0.76 -6.96 12.08
N GLN A 92 0.57 -5.70 11.73
CA GLN A 92 -0.71 -5.11 11.30
C GLN A 92 -0.44 -4.31 10.02
N HIS A 93 -1.25 -4.49 8.98
CA HIS A 93 -0.95 -3.91 7.67
C HIS A 93 -2.18 -3.74 6.77
N ALA A 94 -2.09 -2.78 5.85
CA ALA A 94 -3.18 -2.35 4.98
C ALA A 94 -2.85 -2.51 3.49
N GLY A 95 -3.87 -2.91 2.72
CA GLY A 95 -3.84 -3.04 1.27
C GLY A 95 -4.72 -2.00 0.62
#